data_AF-A0A946YQT1-F1
#
_entry.id   AF-A0A946YQT1-F1
#
_cell.length_a   1.000
_cell.length_b   1.000
_cell.length_c   1.000
_cell.angle_alpha   90.00
_cell.angle_beta   90.00
_cell.angle_gamma   90.00
#
_symmetry.space_group_name_H-M   'P 1'
#
loop_
_entity.id
_entity.type
_entity.pdbx_description
1 polymer ?
#
loop_
_entity_poly.entity_id
_entity_poly.type
_entity_poly.pdbx_seq_one_letter_code
_entity_poly.pdbx_strand_id
1 'polypeptide(L)' 'MQEMIILAGALVLGLGAIGAAIGVGILGSKFLEGAARQPELIPMLRTQFFIMMGLVDAVPMIGVGIGFYILFAL' A
#
# COMPACT_ATOMS: atom_id res chain seq x y z
N MET A 1 21.64 -18.86 -10.86
CA MET A 1 21.67 -17.42 -10.50
C MET A 1 20.32 -16.77 -10.77
N GLN A 2 19.72 -16.96 -11.96
CA GLN A 2 18.38 -16.45 -12.30
C GLN A 2 17.27 -16.86 -11.30
N GLU A 3 17.26 -18.09 -10.81
CA GLU A 3 16.23 -18.57 -9.85
C GLU A 3 16.22 -17.80 -8.53
N MET A 4 17.40 -17.41 -8.03
CA MET A 4 17.52 -16.57 -6.83
C MET A 4 17.01 -15.15 -7.07
N ILE A 5 17.22 -14.59 -8.27
CA ILE A 5 16.75 -13.26 -8.65
C ILE A 5 15.21 -13.25 -8.69
N ILE A 6 14.61 -14.29 -9.27
CA ILE A 6 13.15 -14.44 -9.34
C ILE A 6 12.56 -14.61 -7.93
N LEU A 7 13.19 -15.42 -7.08
CA LEU A 7 12.77 -15.59 -5.68
C LEU A 7 12.85 -14.28 -4.89
N ALA A 8 13.95 -13.52 -5.05
CA ALA A 8 14.13 -12.22 -4.40
C ALA A 8 13.06 -11.22 -4.87
N GLY A 9 12.78 -11.15 -6.17
CA GLY A 9 11.72 -10.32 -6.73
C GLY A 9 10.34 -10.70 -6.17
N ALA A 10 10.02 -12.00 -6.12
CA ALA A 10 8.77 -12.49 -5.56
C ALA A 10 8.60 -12.14 -4.08
N LEU A 11 9.67 -12.23 -3.28
CA LEU A 11 9.64 -11.87 -1.86
C LEU A 11 9.45 -10.36 -1.65
N VAL A 12 10.16 -9.52 -2.39
CA VAL A 12 10.02 -8.05 -2.29
C VAL A 12 8.60 -7.62 -2.66
N LEU A 13 8.05 -8.17 -3.75
CA LEU A 13 6.68 -7.87 -4.18
C LEU A 13 5.64 -8.39 -3.18
N GLY A 14 5.78 -9.64 -2.72
CA GLY A 14 4.83 -10.27 -1.80
C GLY A 14 4.79 -9.58 -0.43
N LEU A 15 5.95 -9.27 0.15
CA LEU A 15 6.02 -8.57 1.43
C LEU A 15 5.53 -7.12 1.32
N GLY A 16 5.84 -6.43 0.21
CA GLY A 16 5.30 -5.10 -0.07
C GLY A 16 3.77 -5.09 -0.15
N ALA A 17 3.18 -6.09 -0.83
CA ALA A 17 1.74 -6.22 -0.97
C ALA A 17 1.03 -6.45 0.39
N ILE A 18 1.64 -7.23 1.29
CA ILE A 18 1.11 -7.44 2.64
C ILE A 18 1.08 -6.12 3.43
N GLY A 19 2.16 -5.34 3.37
CA GLY A 19 2.23 -4.02 4.01
C GLY A 19 1.15 -3.06 3.51
N ALA A 20 0.94 -3.01 2.19
CA ALA A 20 -0.12 -2.21 1.58
C ALA A 20 -1.52 -2.65 2.06
N ALA A 21 -1.81 -3.96 2.00
CA ALA A 21 -3.11 -4.49 2.37
C ALA A 21 -3.48 -4.19 3.84
N ILE A 22 -2.52 -4.33 4.76
CA ILE A 22 -2.74 -4.02 6.18
C ILE A 22 -2.94 -2.52 6.37
N GLY A 23 -2.09 -1.68 5.77
CA GLY A 23 -2.17 -0.23 5.90
C GLY A 23 -3.50 0.33 5.39
N VAL A 24 -3.91 -0.08 4.18
CA VAL A 24 -5.19 0.34 3.59
C VAL A 24 -6.37 -0.20 4.38
N GLY A 25 -6.31 -1.44 4.89
CA GLY A 25 -7.36 -2.01 5.72
C GLY A 25 -7.59 -1.25 7.03
N ILE A 26 -6.51 -0.89 7.73
CA ILE A 26 -6.59 -0.10 8.96
C ILE A 26 -7.13 1.30 8.65
N LEU A 27 -6.58 1.97 7.63
CA LEU A 27 -7.02 3.32 7.23
C LEU A 27 -8.51 3.33 6.85
N GLY A 28 -8.94 2.36 6.04
CA GLY A 28 -10.32 2.20 5.60
C GLY A 28 -11.29 1.95 6.75
N SER A 29 -10.90 1.10 7.71
CA SER A 29 -11.73 0.84 8.90
C SER A 29 -11.95 2.10 9.74
N LYS A 30 -10.91 2.94 9.92
CA LYS A 30 -10.99 4.21 10.66
C LYS A 30 -11.76 5.29 9.92
N PHE A 31 -11.65 5.33 8.60
CA PHE A 31 -12.47 6.20 7.78
C PHE A 31 -13.97 5.84 7.91
N LEU A 32 -14.31 4.56 7.82
CA LEU A 32 -15.70 4.09 7.99
C LEU A 32 -16.23 4.36 9.40
N GLU A 33 -15.42 4.14 10.44
CA GLU A 33 -15.79 4.45 11.83
C GLU A 33 -16.08 5.95 12.02
N GLY A 34 -15.24 6.83 11.45
CA GLY A 34 -15.43 8.28 11.49
C GLY A 34 -16.66 8.74 10.71
N ALA A 35 -16.87 8.20 9.50
CA ALA A 35 -18.03 8.49 8.67
C ALA A 35 -19.35 8.03 9.32
N ALA A 36 -19.35 6.88 10.00
CA ALA A 36 -20.52 6.37 10.70
C ALA A 36 -20.86 7.20 11.95
N ARG A 37 -19.86 7.73 12.67
CA ARG A 37 -20.09 8.57 13.86
C ARG A 37 -20.55 9.98 13.51
N GLN A 38 -19.97 10.59 12.48
CA GLN A 38 -20.27 11.96 12.08
C GLN A 38 -20.31 12.08 10.55
N PRO A 39 -21.48 11.87 9.94
CA PRO A 39 -21.65 11.92 8.48
C PRO A 39 -21.29 13.29 7.87
N GLU A 40 -21.44 14.36 8.65
CA GLU A 40 -21.12 15.74 8.25
C GLU A 40 -19.63 15.95 7.97
N LEU A 41 -18.75 15.13 8.59
CA LEU A 41 -17.31 15.22 8.42
C LEU A 41 -16.79 14.40 7.22
N ILE A 42 -17.64 13.64 6.52
CA ILE A 42 -17.25 12.80 5.38
C ILE A 42 -16.41 13.56 4.33
N PRO A 43 -16.74 14.79 3.90
CA PRO A 43 -15.94 15.50 2.91
C PRO A 43 -14.50 15.78 3.37
N MET A 44 -14.35 16.15 4.65
CA MET A 44 -13.04 16.39 5.28
C MET A 44 -12.27 15.09 5.45
N LEU A 45 -12.91 14.05 5.99
CA LEU A 45 -12.33 12.73 6.18
C LEU A 45 -11.91 12.08 4.87
N ARG A 46 -12.66 12.29 3.77
CA ARG A 46 -12.31 11.76 2.44
C ARG A 46 -11.01 12.37 1.92
N THR A 47 -10.83 13.68 2.12
CA THR A 47 -9.60 14.38 1.70
C THR A 47 -8.39 13.87 2.48
N GLN A 48 -8.52 13.73 3.80
CA GLN A 48 -7.47 13.17 4.65
C GLN A 48 -7.19 11.69 4.33
N PHE A 49 -8.23 10.91 4.05
CA PHE A 49 -8.11 9.52 3.63
C PHE A 49 -7.28 9.38 2.35
N PHE A 50 -7.55 10.17 1.30
CA PHE A 50 -6.77 10.10 0.06
C PHE A 50 -5.30 10.50 0.25
N ILE A 51 -5.02 11.52 1.06
CA ILE A 51 -3.65 11.93 1.37
C ILE A 51 -2.92 10.79 2.09
N MET A 52 -3.54 10.23 3.14
CA MET A 52 -2.93 9.15 3.92
C MET A 52 -2.82 7.85 3.12
N MET A 53 -3.79 7.54 2.28
CA MET A 53 -3.75 6.36 1.40
C MET A 53 -2.58 6.49 0.41
N GLY A 54 -2.35 7.68 -0.15
CA GLY A 54 -1.16 7.94 -0.96
C GLY A 54 0.16 7.75 -0.21
N LEU A 55 0.25 8.15 1.06
CA LEU A 55 1.45 7.91 1.88
C LEU A 55 1.62 6.41 2.22
N VAL A 56 0.53 5.71 2.53
CA VAL A 56 0.55 4.27 2.85
C VAL A 56 1.01 3.46 1.65
N ASP A 57 0.57 3.82 0.44
CA ASP A 57 0.92 3.11 -0.79
C ASP A 57 2.31 3.48 -1.35
N ALA A 58 2.89 4.61 -0.93
CA ALA A 58 4.21 5.04 -1.42
C ALA A 58 5.33 4.04 -1.09
N VAL A 59 5.34 3.49 0.13
CA VAL A 59 6.39 2.56 0.57
C VAL A 59 6.31 1.20 -0.15
N PRO A 60 5.13 0.54 -0.25
CA PRO A 60 4.94 -0.64 -1.10
C PRO A 60 5.28 -0.39 -2.57
N MET A 61 4.93 0.78 -3.13
CA MET A 61 5.22 1.09 -4.53
C MET A 61 6.71 1.20 -4.84
N ILE A 62 7.51 1.68 -3.88
CA ILE A 62 8.98 1.63 -4.02
C ILE A 62 9.45 0.17 -4.07
N GLY A 63 8.89 -0.70 -3.22
CA GLY A 63 9.14 -2.14 -3.27
C GLY A 63 8.75 -2.76 -4.61
N VAL A 64 7.61 -2.37 -5.18
CA VAL A 64 7.19 -2.80 -6.52
C VAL A 64 8.15 -2.36 -7.61
N GLY A 65 8.59 -1.10 -7.57
CA GLY A 65 9.59 -0.58 -8.52
C GLY A 65 10.91 -1.37 -8.47
N ILE A 66 11.39 -1.67 -7.26
CA ILE A 66 12.59 -2.48 -7.07
C ILE A 66 12.36 -3.92 -7.54
N GLY A 67 11.22 -4.53 -7.22
CA GLY A 67 10.86 -5.87 -7.66
C GLY A 67 10.81 -6.00 -9.18
N PHE A 68 10.21 -5.02 -9.88
CA PHE A 68 10.21 -4.99 -11.34
C PHE A 68 11.60 -4.76 -11.94
N TYR A 69 12.42 -3.92 -11.32
CA TYR A 69 13.82 -3.76 -11.76
C TYR A 69 14.59 -5.08 -11.65
N ILE A 70 14.43 -5.80 -10.54
CA ILE A 70 15.07 -7.10 -10.31
C ILE A 70 14.58 -8.17 -11.29
N LEU A 71 13.30 -8.16 -11.66
CA LEU A 71 12.71 -9.21 -12.51
C LEU A 71 12.87 -8.96 -14.01
N PHE A 72 12.91 -7.69 -14.45
CA PHE A 72 12.85 -7.34 -15.86
C PHE A 72 14.08 -6.60 -16.38
N ALA A 73 14.91 -6.03 -15.52
CA ALA A 73 16.09 -5.25 -15.92
C ALA A 73 17.44 -5.85 -15.46
N LEU A 74 17.43 -6.76 -14.49
CA LEU A 74 18.59 -7.53 -13.99
C LEU A 74 18.61 -8.95 -14.55
#